data_AF-A0A0C9UAS1-F1
#
_entry.id   AF-A0A0C9UAS1-F1
#
_cell.length_a   1.000
_cell.length_b   1.000
_cell.length_c   1.000
_cell.angle_alpha   90.00
_cell.angle_beta   90.00
_cell.angle_gamma   90.00
#
_symmetry.space_group_name_H-M   'P 1'
#
loop_
_entity.id
_entity.type
_entity.pdbx_description
1 polymer ?
#
loop_
_entity_poly.entity_id
_entity_poly.type
_entity_poly.pdbx_seq_one_letter_code
_entity_poly.pdbx_strand_id
1 'polypeptide(L)'
;MSFTYRGKKLKVSDFLPRQGLIMTRTFVASDGKQYKWKGDSLRKFKLYDPSENLVVESHKQHQGVFHKAQDYNVDVSPPGIPILDDIIVTFIIMNNSEWRLQVRSYTTLWSNLKALVNRYSGGAKSC
;
A
#
# COMPACT_ATOMS: atom_id res chain seq x y z
N MET A 1 3.99 9.24 -10.59
CA MET A 1 4.83 9.76 -9.49
C MET A 1 6.26 9.31 -9.76
N SER A 2 7.23 10.22 -9.64
CA SER A 2 8.65 9.92 -9.72
C SER A 2 9.33 10.22 -8.38
N PHE A 3 10.40 9.51 -8.06
CA PHE A 3 11.22 9.70 -6.87
C PHE A 3 12.70 9.47 -7.22
N THR A 4 13.61 9.96 -6.38
CA THR A 4 15.05 9.74 -6.57
C THR A 4 15.52 8.68 -5.59
N TYR A 5 16.22 7.67 -6.10
CA TYR A 5 16.77 6.58 -5.29
C TYR A 5 18.07 6.08 -5.91
N ARG A 6 19.11 5.89 -5.09
CA ARG A 6 20.48 5.55 -5.53
C ARG A 6 20.99 6.43 -6.68
N GLY A 7 20.74 7.75 -6.58
CA GLY A 7 21.15 8.73 -7.60
C GLY A 7 20.35 8.70 -8.91
N LYS A 8 19.35 7.83 -9.05
CA LYS A 8 18.53 7.70 -10.25
C LYS A 8 17.12 8.26 -10.03
N LYS A 9 16.62 9.02 -10.99
CA LYS A 9 15.22 9.46 -11.01
C LYS A 9 14.37 8.34 -11.61
N LEU A 10 13.50 7.75 -10.80
CA LEU A 10 12.70 6.58 -11.17
C LEU A 10 11.21 6.91 -11.16
N LYS A 11 10.43 6.29 -12.04
CA LYS A 11 8.96 6.29 -11.96
C LYS A 11 8.54 5.13 -11.05
N VAL A 12 7.59 5.40 -10.15
CA VAL A 12 7.05 4.38 -9.23
C VAL A 12 6.44 3.19 -9.97
N SER A 13 5.78 3.43 -11.11
CA SER A 13 5.19 2.38 -11.94
C SER A 13 6.22 1.41 -12.50
N ASP A 14 7.42 1.91 -12.79
CA ASP A 14 8.47 1.17 -13.47
C ASP A 14 9.34 0.44 -12.43
N PHE A 15 9.57 1.09 -11.29
CA PHE A 15 10.35 0.53 -10.18
C PHE A 15 9.58 -0.51 -9.35
N LEU A 16 8.27 -0.26 -9.11
CA LEU A 16 7.43 -1.12 -8.28
C LEU A 16 6.07 -1.32 -8.98
N PRO A 17 6.04 -2.06 -10.10
CA PRO A 17 4.83 -2.30 -10.88
C PRO A 17 3.72 -2.96 -10.04
N ARG A 18 2.47 -2.62 -10.36
CA ARG A 18 1.29 -3.32 -9.83
C ARG A 18 1.10 -4.64 -10.57
N GLN A 19 0.74 -5.68 -9.84
CA GLN A 19 0.48 -7.01 -10.38
C GLN A 19 -0.91 -7.47 -9.96
N GLY A 20 -1.71 -7.98 -10.90
CA GLY A 20 -2.96 -8.70 -10.62
C GLY A 20 -3.89 -8.04 -9.57
N LEU A 21 -4.22 -8.82 -8.52
CA LEU A 21 -5.10 -8.41 -7.42
C LEU A 21 -4.66 -7.11 -6.74
N ILE A 22 -5.64 -6.42 -6.17
CA ILE A 22 -5.45 -5.14 -5.46
C ILE A 22 -4.37 -5.33 -4.37
N MET A 23 -3.36 -4.45 -4.38
CA MET A 23 -2.22 -4.40 -3.44
C MET A 23 -1.08 -5.43 -3.61
N THR A 24 -0.98 -6.13 -4.74
CA THR A 24 0.23 -6.92 -5.05
C THR A 24 1.22 -6.14 -5.92
N ARG A 25 2.50 -6.17 -5.57
CA ARG A 25 3.58 -5.53 -6.33
C ARG A 25 4.86 -6.36 -6.30
N THR A 26 5.68 -6.23 -7.33
CA THR A 26 7.00 -6.88 -7.41
C THR A 26 8.09 -5.88 -7.72
N PHE A 27 9.31 -6.15 -7.26
CA PHE A 27 10.51 -5.39 -7.62
C PHE A 27 11.73 -6.31 -7.64
N VAL A 28 12.82 -5.83 -8.24
CA VAL A 28 14.14 -6.48 -8.20
C VAL A 28 15.03 -5.69 -7.24
N ALA A 29 15.57 -6.35 -6.22
CA ALA A 29 16.43 -5.71 -5.20
C ALA A 29 17.89 -5.58 -5.68
N SER A 30 18.75 -4.97 -4.87
CA SER A 30 20.20 -4.86 -5.13
C SER A 30 20.91 -6.19 -5.29
N ASP A 31 20.40 -7.25 -4.66
CA ASP A 31 20.94 -8.60 -4.77
C ASP A 31 20.57 -9.30 -6.09
N GLY A 32 19.82 -8.63 -6.95
CA GLY A 32 19.38 -9.13 -8.26
C GLY A 32 18.18 -10.08 -8.20
N LYS A 33 17.61 -10.34 -7.01
CA LYS A 33 16.44 -11.22 -6.86
C LYS A 33 15.14 -10.45 -6.93
N GLN A 34 14.09 -11.12 -7.40
CA GLN A 34 12.75 -10.57 -7.44
C GLN A 34 12.01 -10.85 -6.12
N TYR A 35 11.44 -9.80 -5.54
CA TYR A 35 10.63 -9.88 -4.33
C TYR A 35 9.20 -9.44 -4.60
N LYS A 36 8.28 -9.91 -3.76
CA LYS A 36 6.83 -9.73 -3.94
C LYS A 36 6.17 -9.20 -2.68
N TRP A 37 5.66 -7.98 -2.76
CA TRP A 37 4.78 -7.40 -1.76
C TRP A 37 3.35 -7.89 -1.95
N LYS A 38 2.71 -8.35 -0.87
CA LYS A 38 1.28 -8.63 -0.78
C LYS A 38 0.68 -7.77 0.33
N GLY A 39 -0.33 -6.97 0.01
CA GLY A 39 -1.14 -6.24 0.99
C GLY A 39 -2.46 -6.93 1.27
N ASP A 40 -2.97 -6.81 2.50
CA ASP A 40 -4.32 -7.25 2.87
C ASP A 40 -5.30 -6.08 3.05
N SER A 41 -6.58 -6.40 3.28
CA SER A 41 -7.64 -5.41 3.52
C SER A 41 -7.43 -4.57 4.80
N LEU A 42 -6.63 -5.06 5.75
CA LEU A 42 -6.27 -4.37 6.99
C LEU A 42 -5.01 -3.49 6.82
N ARG A 43 -4.44 -3.48 5.61
CA ARG A 43 -3.21 -2.78 5.22
C ARG A 43 -1.99 -3.27 6.00
N LYS A 44 -1.94 -4.57 6.24
CA LYS A 44 -0.70 -5.27 6.55
C LYS A 44 -0.05 -5.67 5.24
N PHE A 45 1.24 -5.39 5.14
CA PHE A 45 2.08 -5.75 4.02
C PHE A 45 3.02 -6.87 4.42
N LYS A 46 3.16 -7.84 3.51
CA LYS A 46 4.11 -8.93 3.62
C LYS A 46 5.00 -8.96 2.40
N LEU A 47 6.30 -9.16 2.60
CA LEU A 47 7.27 -9.33 1.53
C LEU A 47 7.72 -10.79 1.45
N TYR A 48 7.72 -11.32 0.24
CA TYR A 48 8.15 -12.68 -0.04
C TYR A 48 9.37 -12.68 -0.97
N ASP A 49 10.29 -13.62 -0.73
CA ASP A 49 11.42 -13.90 -1.60
C ASP A 49 11.00 -14.75 -2.84
N PRO A 50 11.91 -15.08 -3.77
CA PRO A 50 11.60 -15.91 -4.94
C PRO A 50 11.08 -17.33 -4.60
N SER A 51 11.39 -17.83 -3.40
CA SER A 51 10.96 -19.14 -2.89
C SER A 51 9.67 -19.05 -2.07
N GLU A 52 8.98 -17.90 -2.09
CA GLU A 52 7.79 -17.60 -1.30
C GLU A 52 7.98 -17.68 0.23
N ASN A 53 9.22 -17.53 0.72
CA ASN A 53 9.47 -17.38 2.15
C ASN A 53 9.17 -15.95 2.58
N LEU A 54 8.60 -15.79 3.79
CA LEU A 54 8.33 -14.48 4.37
C LEU A 54 9.64 -13.80 4.79
N VAL A 55 9.90 -12.64 4.20
CA VAL A 55 11.08 -11.81 4.51
C VAL A 55 10.73 -10.64 5.41
N VAL A 56 9.53 -10.08 5.20
CA VAL A 56 9.08 -8.89 5.94
C VAL A 56 7.62 -9.02 6.30
N GLU A 57 7.26 -8.61 7.51
CA GLU A 57 5.88 -8.39 7.92
C GLU A 57 5.72 -6.99 8.52
N SER A 58 4.69 -6.26 8.11
CA SER A 58 4.36 -4.96 8.70
C SER A 58 3.28 -5.09 9.76
N HIS A 59 3.45 -4.36 10.85
CA HIS A 59 2.51 -4.27 11.95
C HIS A 59 2.07 -2.83 12.13
N LYS A 60 0.77 -2.61 12.31
CA LYS A 60 0.25 -1.33 12.78
C LYS A 60 0.23 -1.34 14.29
N GLN A 61 0.86 -0.35 14.91
CA GLN A 61 0.71 -0.16 16.34
C GLN A 61 -0.64 0.50 16.62
N HIS A 62 -1.50 -0.17 17.39
CA HIS A 62 -2.68 0.45 17.98
C HIS A 62 -2.31 0.90 19.38
N GLN A 63 -2.07 2.19 19.61
CA GLN A 63 -2.04 2.71 20.98
C GLN A 63 -2.62 4.11 21.12
N GLY A 64 -3.63 4.22 21.99
CA GLY A 64 -3.91 5.43 22.77
C GLY A 64 -4.96 6.37 22.21
N VAL A 65 -5.84 6.82 23.11
CA VAL A 65 -6.97 7.75 22.88
C VAL A 65 -6.53 9.16 22.43
N PHE A 66 -5.22 9.45 22.31
CA PHE A 66 -4.73 10.84 22.17
C PHE A 66 -3.53 11.14 21.26
N HIS A 67 -3.08 10.30 20.29
CA HIS A 67 -1.98 10.73 19.39
C HIS A 67 -2.14 10.43 17.89
N LYS A 68 -1.62 11.41 17.12
CA LYS A 68 -1.45 11.45 15.65
C LYS A 68 -0.21 10.64 15.24
N ALA A 69 -0.29 10.10 14.02
CA ALA A 69 0.64 9.19 13.31
C ALA A 69 0.46 7.71 13.68
N GLN A 70 0.01 6.92 12.70
CA GLN A 70 0.01 5.46 12.79
C GLN A 70 1.46 4.98 12.64
N ASP A 71 2.09 4.62 13.75
CA ASP A 71 3.42 4.01 13.72
C ASP A 71 3.29 2.63 13.07
N TYR A 72 3.99 2.47 11.94
CA TYR A 72 4.18 1.17 11.30
C TYR A 72 5.50 0.60 11.79
N ASN A 73 5.43 -0.60 12.36
CA ASN A 73 6.59 -1.42 12.63
C ASN A 73 6.77 -2.40 11.48
N VAL A 74 8.02 -2.69 11.13
CA VAL A 74 8.37 -3.58 10.04
C VAL A 74 9.38 -4.58 10.57
N ASP A 75 8.97 -5.84 10.66
CA ASP A 75 9.82 -6.92 11.12
C ASP A 75 10.49 -7.55 9.90
N VAL A 76 11.83 -7.48 9.85
CA VAL A 76 12.65 -7.96 8.74
C VAL A 76 13.43 -9.18 9.20
N SER A 77 13.27 -10.31 8.51
CA SER A 77 14.03 -11.52 8.79
C SER A 77 15.49 -11.38 8.35
N PRO A 78 16.44 -12.15 8.91
CA PRO A 78 17.87 -12.02 8.57
C PRO A 78 18.18 -12.04 7.05
N PRO A 79 17.51 -12.86 6.21
CA PRO A 79 17.70 -12.81 4.76
C PRO A 79 17.37 -11.47 4.09
N GLY A 80 16.56 -10.61 4.71
CA GLY A 80 16.20 -9.29 4.19
C GLY A 80 17.19 -8.18 4.54
N ILE A 81 18.08 -8.40 5.52
CA ILE A 81 19.03 -7.38 5.98
C ILE A 81 19.97 -6.86 4.87
N PRO A 82 20.50 -7.71 3.95
CA PRO A 82 21.36 -7.24 2.86
C PRO A 82 20.68 -6.28 1.86
N ILE A 83 19.34 -6.26 1.82
CA ILE A 83 18.54 -5.44 0.90
C ILE A 83 17.62 -4.46 1.66
N LEU A 84 17.98 -4.12 2.91
CA LEU A 84 17.12 -3.37 3.81
C LEU A 84 16.72 -2.00 3.27
N ASP A 85 17.61 -1.33 2.53
CA ASP A 85 17.32 -0.06 1.89
C ASP A 85 16.21 -0.18 0.82
N ASP A 86 16.28 -1.22 -0.01
CA ASP A 86 15.24 -1.54 -0.99
C ASP A 86 13.91 -1.87 -0.31
N ILE A 87 13.95 -2.60 0.81
CA ILE A 87 12.76 -2.92 1.62
C ILE A 87 12.11 -1.64 2.14
N ILE A 88 12.86 -0.74 2.78
CA ILE A 88 12.33 0.50 3.37
C ILE A 88 11.70 1.37 2.29
N VAL A 89 12.40 1.58 1.17
CA VAL A 89 11.92 2.44 0.08
C VAL A 89 10.65 1.88 -0.55
N THR A 90 10.62 0.57 -0.84
CA THR A 90 9.43 -0.06 -1.42
C THR A 90 8.26 -0.09 -0.44
N PHE A 91 8.51 -0.29 0.86
CA PHE A 91 7.51 -0.20 1.91
C PHE A 91 6.88 1.19 2.01
N ILE A 92 7.70 2.26 1.99
CA ILE A 92 7.20 3.65 1.98
C ILE A 92 6.32 3.90 0.76
N ILE A 93 6.72 3.40 -0.42
CA ILE A 93 5.91 3.53 -1.64
C ILE A 93 4.59 2.77 -1.50
N MET A 94 4.60 1.55 -0.96
CA MET A 94 3.39 0.77 -0.68
C MET A 94 2.44 1.57 0.22
N ASN A 95 2.92 2.00 1.39
CA ASN A 95 2.15 2.76 2.37
C ASN A 95 1.64 4.12 1.84
N ASN A 96 2.45 4.84 1.07
CA ASN A 96 2.05 6.12 0.47
C ASN A 96 1.08 5.96 -0.70
N SER A 97 1.15 4.85 -1.44
CA SER A 97 0.21 4.58 -2.53
C SER A 97 -1.20 4.25 -2.01
N GLU A 98 -1.31 3.73 -0.78
CA GLU A 98 -2.59 3.50 -0.09
C GLU A 98 -3.32 4.79 0.27
N TRP A 99 -2.62 5.86 0.68
CA TRP A 99 -3.26 7.16 0.91
C TRP A 99 -4.08 7.62 -0.30
N ARG A 100 -3.61 7.31 -1.52
CA ARG A 100 -4.31 7.67 -2.76
C ARG A 100 -5.49 6.74 -3.08
N LEU A 101 -5.44 5.47 -2.70
CA LEU A 101 -6.58 4.55 -2.85
C LEU A 101 -7.68 4.87 -1.85
N GLN A 102 -7.34 5.26 -0.62
CA GLN A 102 -8.30 5.67 0.41
C GLN A 102 -9.06 6.94 0.01
N VAL A 103 -8.39 7.97 -0.53
CA VAL A 103 -9.07 9.18 -1.02
C VAL A 103 -9.99 8.84 -2.20
N ARG A 104 -9.57 7.95 -3.11
CA ARG A 104 -10.39 7.53 -4.26
C ARG A 104 -11.58 6.65 -3.88
N SER A 105 -11.44 5.73 -2.93
CA SER A 105 -12.54 4.85 -2.50
C SER A 105 -13.58 5.63 -1.71
N TYR A 106 -13.18 6.52 -0.79
CA TYR A 106 -14.10 7.39 -0.05
C TYR A 106 -14.87 8.32 -0.98
N THR A 107 -14.20 8.98 -1.92
CA THR A 107 -14.87 9.87 -2.88
C THR A 107 -15.85 9.13 -3.78
N THR A 108 -15.50 7.93 -4.24
CA THR A 108 -16.41 7.09 -5.04
C THR A 108 -17.60 6.59 -4.23
N LEU A 109 -17.36 6.07 -3.02
CA LEU A 109 -18.42 5.59 -2.13
C LEU A 109 -19.37 6.72 -1.70
N TRP A 110 -18.84 7.89 -1.37
CA TRP A 110 -19.66 9.06 -1.05
C TRP A 110 -20.47 9.55 -2.24
N SER A 111 -19.87 9.58 -3.44
CA SER A 111 -20.60 9.97 -4.66
C SER A 111 -21.75 9.01 -4.95
N ASN A 112 -21.51 7.70 -4.81
CA ASN A 112 -22.53 6.67 -4.99
C ASN A 112 -23.62 6.75 -3.90
N LEU A 113 -23.25 6.96 -2.64
CA LEU A 113 -24.20 7.13 -1.53
C LEU A 113 -25.05 8.39 -1.73
N LYS A 114 -24.44 9.50 -2.16
CA LYS A 114 -25.15 10.75 -2.42
C LYS A 114 -26.12 10.62 -3.59
N ALA A 115 -25.74 9.91 -4.65
CA ALA A 115 -26.62 9.58 -5.76
C ALA A 115 -27.79 8.68 -5.32
N LEU A 116 -27.53 7.71 -4.44
CA LEU A 116 -28.55 6.83 -3.87
C LEU A 116 -29.55 7.63 -3.02
N VAL A 117 -29.06 8.43 -2.08
CA VAL A 117 -29.90 9.28 -1.22
C VAL A 117 -30.74 10.23 -2.07
N ASN A 118 -30.16 10.94 -3.04
CA ASN A 118 -30.91 11.82 -3.94
C ASN A 118 -32.00 11.08 -4.73
N ARG A 119 -31.75 9.83 -5.13
CA ARG A 119 -32.73 8.98 -5.83
C ARG A 119 -33.92 8.61 -4.94
N TYR A 120 -33.69 8.36 -3.65
CA TYR A 120 -34.76 8.03 -2.69
C TYR A 120 -35.44 9.26 -2.08
N SER A 121 -34.75 10.40 -1.99
CA SER A 121 -35.31 11.68 -1.51
C SER A 121 -36.11 12.44 -2.58
N GLY A 122 -35.90 12.15 -3.87
CA GLY A 122 -36.66 12.74 -4.99
C GLY A 122 -38.01 12.08 -5.28
N GLY A 123 -38.34 10.97 -4.61
CA GLY A 123 -39.59 10.21 -4.83
C GLY A 123 -40.82 10.74 -4.11
N ALA A 124 -40.70 11.77 -3.27
CA ALA A 124 -41.83 12.37 -2.56
C ALA A 124 -42.35 13.64 -3.26
N LYS A 125 -42.79 13.52 -4.52
CA LYS A 125 -43.76 14.46 -5.09
C LYS A 125 -44.76 13.73 -5.97
N SER A 126 -46.02 13.88 -5.57
CA SER A 126 -47.27 13.68 -6.33
C SER A 126 -47.80 12.24 -6.37
N CYS A 127 -48.77 11.95 -5.50
CA CYS A 127 -50.20 12.04 -5.78
C CYS A 127 -50.95 12.43 -4.51
#